data_AF-A0A9D7UJ72-F1
#
_entry.id   AF-A0A9D7UJ72-F1
#
_cell.length_a   1.000
_cell.length_b   1.000
_cell.length_c   1.000
_cell.angle_alpha   90.00
_cell.angle_beta   90.00
_cell.angle_gamma   90.00
#
_symmetry.space_group_name_H-M   'P 1'
#
loop_
_entity.id
_entity.type
_entity.pdbx_description
1 polymer ?
#
loop_
_entity_poly.entity_id
_entity_poly.type
_entity_poly.pdbx_seq_one_letter_code
_entity_poly.pdbx_strand_id
1 'polypeptide(L)'
;MAPRTRAPRRRPPGRRAVSCADRSRPRGRGLALGHAPDYRPGVNLFQRPLQRPLIAPSILSADFGHMAADCRQVLDAGADLLHLDVMDGHFVPNLTMGPDMCRAVRRACPDAFLDVHLMVTDPGQYIEPFAKAGANHLTFHIEVAPTREAIRA
;
A
#
# COMPACT_ATOMS: atom_id res chain seq x y z
N MET A 1 -7.54 42.86 -59.87
CA MET A 1 -7.22 42.60 -58.45
C MET A 1 -8.30 41.67 -57.90
N ALA A 2 -8.05 40.35 -57.92
CA ALA A 2 -9.07 39.33 -57.63
C ALA A 2 -9.33 39.18 -56.12
N PRO A 3 -10.58 38.96 -55.68
CA PRO A 3 -10.87 38.75 -54.27
C PRO A 3 -10.43 37.33 -53.85
N ARG A 4 -9.54 37.26 -52.86
CA ARG A 4 -9.08 35.98 -52.27
C ARG A 4 -10.24 35.34 -51.50
N THR A 5 -10.80 34.26 -52.02
CA THR A 5 -11.76 33.41 -51.30
C THR A 5 -11.04 32.69 -50.16
N ARG A 6 -11.53 32.88 -48.93
CA ARG A 6 -10.97 32.25 -47.72
C ARG A 6 -11.52 30.83 -47.63
N ALA A 7 -10.65 29.83 -47.74
CA ALA A 7 -11.02 28.42 -47.61
C ALA A 7 -11.65 28.11 -46.22
N PRO A 8 -12.61 27.17 -46.11
CA PRO A 8 -13.24 26.84 -44.85
C PRO A 8 -12.25 26.15 -43.91
N ARG A 9 -12.18 26.64 -42.65
CA ARG A 9 -11.36 26.04 -41.59
C ARG A 9 -11.86 24.64 -41.27
N ARG A 10 -11.03 23.61 -41.52
CA ARG A 10 -11.31 22.23 -41.09
C ARG A 10 -11.27 22.18 -39.56
N ARG A 11 -12.36 21.74 -38.93
CA ARG A 11 -12.39 21.41 -37.49
C ARG A 11 -11.44 20.22 -37.25
N PRO A 12 -10.64 20.21 -36.16
CA PRO A 12 -9.90 19.03 -35.78
C PRO A 12 -10.88 17.90 -35.43
N PRO A 13 -10.55 16.62 -35.70
CA PRO A 13 -11.41 15.52 -35.32
C PRO A 13 -11.61 15.54 -33.80
N GLY A 14 -12.87 15.53 -33.37
CA GLY A 14 -13.24 15.60 -31.96
C GLY A 14 -12.59 14.48 -31.17
N ARG A 15 -11.90 14.84 -30.08
CA ARG A 15 -11.52 13.88 -29.04
C ARG A 15 -12.81 13.28 -28.51
N ARG A 16 -13.06 12.00 -28.81
CA ARG A 16 -14.16 11.26 -28.20
C ARG A 16 -13.94 11.28 -26.69
N ALA A 17 -14.88 11.88 -25.97
CA ALA A 17 -15.01 11.64 -24.54
C ALA A 17 -15.10 10.13 -24.34
N VAL A 18 -14.22 9.57 -23.51
CA VAL A 18 -14.34 8.18 -23.06
C VAL A 18 -15.53 8.16 -22.09
N SER A 19 -16.71 7.88 -22.63
CA SER A 19 -17.89 7.61 -21.84
C SER A 19 -17.63 6.36 -20.99
N CYS A 20 -17.76 6.48 -19.68
CA CYS A 20 -17.63 5.41 -18.68
C CYS A 20 -18.76 4.36 -18.76
N ALA A 21 -19.55 4.30 -19.84
CA ALA A 21 -20.66 3.38 -19.96
C ALA A 21 -20.64 2.65 -21.30
N ASP A 22 -19.92 1.53 -21.35
CA ASP A 22 -20.24 0.45 -22.28
C ASP A 22 -20.21 -0.88 -21.51
N ARG A 23 -21.41 -1.32 -21.09
CA ARG A 23 -21.67 -2.59 -20.39
C ARG A 23 -21.90 -3.74 -21.37
N SER A 24 -21.08 -3.85 -22.42
CA SER A 24 -21.26 -4.91 -23.42
C SER A 24 -19.94 -5.48 -23.96
N ARG A 25 -19.01 -5.83 -23.06
CA ARG A 25 -17.94 -6.79 -23.40
C ARG A 25 -18.34 -8.18 -22.90
N PRO A 26 -18.20 -9.24 -23.73
CA PRO A 26 -18.44 -10.59 -23.28
C PRO A 26 -17.54 -10.86 -22.07
N ARG A 27 -18.08 -11.47 -21.02
CA ARG A 27 -17.33 -11.92 -19.85
C ARG A 27 -16.26 -12.89 -20.33
N GLY A 28 -15.10 -12.37 -20.71
CA GLY A 28 -13.89 -13.16 -20.76
C GLY A 28 -13.78 -13.84 -19.40
N ARG A 29 -13.57 -15.15 -19.40
CA ARG A 29 -13.17 -15.87 -18.19
C ARG A 29 -11.85 -15.25 -17.74
N GLY A 30 -11.92 -14.18 -16.97
CA GLY A 30 -10.81 -13.69 -16.17
C GLY A 30 -10.46 -14.84 -15.26
N LEU A 31 -9.23 -15.33 -15.38
CA LEU A 31 -8.63 -16.15 -14.36
C LEU A 31 -8.81 -15.41 -13.04
N ALA A 32 -9.75 -15.87 -12.23
CA ALA A 32 -9.83 -15.45 -10.84
C ALA A 32 -8.59 -16.04 -10.16
N LEU A 33 -7.47 -15.34 -10.27
CA LEU A 33 -6.27 -15.57 -9.46
C LEU A 33 -6.44 -14.96 -8.05
N GLY A 34 -7.68 -14.60 -7.66
CA GLY A 34 -7.99 -14.18 -6.30
C GLY A 34 -8.01 -15.37 -5.38
N HIS A 35 -6.84 -15.72 -4.82
CA HIS A 35 -6.76 -16.59 -3.65
C HIS A 35 -7.13 -15.78 -2.41
N ALA A 36 -7.81 -16.40 -1.44
CA ALA A 36 -8.19 -15.72 -0.22
C ALA A 36 -6.93 -15.36 0.60
N PRO A 37 -6.85 -14.18 1.23
CA PRO A 37 -5.69 -13.81 2.02
C PRO A 37 -5.40 -14.90 3.07
N ASP A 38 -4.12 -15.29 3.20
CA ASP A 38 -3.74 -16.33 4.18
C ASP A 38 -3.91 -15.82 5.63
N TYR A 39 -4.01 -14.49 5.81
CA TYR A 39 -4.25 -13.87 7.10
C TYR A 39 -5.71 -13.98 7.56
N ARG A 40 -5.86 -14.33 8.83
CA ARG A 40 -7.09 -14.11 9.61
C ARG A 40 -6.70 -13.44 10.93
N PRO A 41 -7.53 -12.52 11.46
CA PRO A 41 -7.28 -11.93 12.78
C PRO A 41 -6.95 -13.00 13.83
N GLY A 42 -5.83 -12.81 14.55
CA GLY A 42 -5.34 -13.76 15.56
C GLY A 42 -4.41 -14.87 15.06
N VAL A 43 -4.12 -14.96 13.76
CA VAL A 43 -3.11 -15.88 13.21
C VAL A 43 -1.78 -15.16 13.05
N ASN A 44 -0.70 -15.75 13.58
CA ASN A 44 0.66 -15.29 13.26
C ASN A 44 1.10 -15.85 11.90
N LEU A 45 1.20 -14.97 10.90
CA LEU A 45 1.61 -15.31 9.52
C LEU A 45 3.03 -15.87 9.42
N PHE A 46 3.93 -15.51 10.35
CA PHE A 46 5.35 -15.83 10.28
C PHE A 46 5.75 -17.07 11.11
N GLN A 47 4.82 -17.66 11.85
CA GLN A 47 5.08 -18.84 12.69
C GLN A 47 4.62 -20.17 12.05
N ARG A 48 4.02 -20.13 10.86
CA ARG A 48 3.52 -21.34 10.17
C ARG A 48 4.26 -21.57 8.85
N PRO A 49 4.46 -22.83 8.44
CA PRO A 49 4.99 -23.12 7.11
C PRO A 49 4.03 -22.60 6.05
N LEU A 50 4.47 -21.56 5.35
CA LEU A 50 3.72 -20.95 4.27
C LEU A 50 3.65 -21.93 3.09
N GLN A 51 2.43 -22.18 2.59
CA GLN A 51 2.22 -23.05 1.44
C GLN A 51 2.55 -22.34 0.11
N ARG A 52 2.71 -21.01 0.16
CA ARG A 52 3.01 -20.13 -0.97
C ARG A 52 3.73 -18.86 -0.49
N PRO A 53 4.40 -18.10 -1.38
CA PRO A 53 4.94 -16.79 -1.04
C PRO A 53 3.82 -15.84 -0.58
N LEU A 54 4.11 -15.03 0.44
CA LEU A 54 3.25 -13.92 0.87
C LEU A 54 3.53 -12.69 0.02
N ILE A 55 2.48 -11.95 -0.34
CA ILE A 55 2.57 -10.68 -1.06
C ILE A 55 2.25 -9.52 -0.13
N ALA A 56 3.21 -8.60 -0.01
CA ALA A 56 3.20 -7.47 0.92
C ALA A 56 3.43 -6.14 0.20
N PRO A 57 2.40 -5.51 -0.39
CA PRO A 57 2.57 -4.21 -1.05
C PRO A 57 2.96 -3.15 -0.02
N SER A 58 4.04 -2.40 -0.31
CA SER A 58 4.43 -1.25 0.49
C SER A 58 3.53 -0.05 0.19
N ILE A 59 2.87 0.47 1.22
CA ILE A 59 2.00 1.64 1.10
C ILE A 59 2.78 2.93 0.82
N LEU A 60 4.12 2.90 0.96
CA LEU A 60 4.99 4.01 0.58
C LEU A 60 4.84 4.38 -0.91
N SER A 61 4.45 3.41 -1.76
CA SER A 61 4.21 3.61 -3.19
C SER A 61 2.77 4.01 -3.54
N ALA A 62 1.87 4.09 -2.56
CA ALA A 62 0.48 4.43 -2.78
C ALA A 62 0.28 5.94 -3.01
N ASP A 63 -0.85 6.33 -3.60
CA ASP A 63 -1.25 7.73 -3.60
C ASP A 63 -1.69 8.15 -2.20
N PHE A 64 -0.89 8.95 -1.50
CA PHE A 64 -1.21 9.42 -0.15
C PHE A 64 -2.52 10.23 -0.06
N GLY A 65 -2.96 10.87 -1.16
CA GLY A 65 -4.25 11.55 -1.22
C GLY A 65 -5.44 10.58 -1.21
N HIS A 66 -5.23 9.33 -1.63
CA HIS A 66 -6.25 8.29 -1.76
C HIS A 66 -5.86 6.97 -1.10
N MET A 67 -4.96 7.01 -0.10
CA MET A 67 -4.34 5.84 0.54
C MET A 67 -5.32 4.72 0.89
N ALA A 68 -6.46 5.07 1.47
CA ALA A 68 -7.48 4.11 1.88
C ALA A 68 -8.07 3.32 0.69
N ALA A 69 -8.21 3.95 -0.47
CA ALA A 69 -8.70 3.29 -1.68
C ALA A 69 -7.64 2.34 -2.25
N ASP A 70 -6.39 2.79 -2.34
CA ASP A 70 -5.27 1.96 -2.83
C ASP A 70 -5.03 0.74 -1.94
N CYS A 71 -5.06 0.92 -0.62
CA CYS A 71 -4.94 -0.20 0.34
C CYS A 71 -6.04 -1.24 0.14
N ARG A 72 -7.30 -0.81 -0.01
CA ARG A 72 -8.40 -1.75 -0.29
C ARG A 72 -8.24 -2.44 -1.64
N GLN A 73 -7.84 -1.70 -2.67
CA GLN A 73 -7.65 -2.24 -4.01
C GLN A 73 -6.61 -3.37 -4.02
N VAL A 74 -5.46 -3.19 -3.36
CA VAL A 74 -4.42 -4.23 -3.33
C VAL A 74 -4.84 -5.45 -2.50
N LEU A 75 -5.58 -5.23 -1.40
CA LEU A 75 -6.14 -6.33 -0.60
C LEU A 75 -7.20 -7.11 -1.39
N ASP A 76 -8.12 -6.42 -2.08
CA ASP A 76 -9.13 -7.02 -2.94
C ASP A 76 -8.51 -7.78 -4.14
N ALA A 77 -7.32 -7.37 -4.57
CA ALA A 77 -6.53 -8.04 -5.59
C ALA A 77 -5.79 -9.30 -5.08
N GLY A 78 -5.84 -9.58 -3.77
CA GLY A 78 -5.25 -10.77 -3.16
C GLY A 78 -3.92 -10.54 -2.44
N ALA A 79 -3.58 -9.30 -2.06
CA ALA A 79 -2.45 -9.06 -1.15
C ALA A 79 -2.70 -9.70 0.23
N ASP A 80 -1.65 -10.25 0.83
CA ASP A 80 -1.74 -10.95 2.12
C ASP A 80 -1.63 -10.00 3.31
N LEU A 81 -0.85 -8.94 3.15
CA LEU A 81 -0.55 -7.95 4.17
C LEU A 81 -0.21 -6.60 3.54
N LEU A 82 -0.26 -5.54 4.34
CA LEU A 82 0.19 -4.21 3.97
C LEU A 82 1.51 -3.92 4.67
N HIS A 83 2.51 -3.50 3.90
CA HIS A 83 3.83 -3.15 4.42
C HIS A 83 3.97 -1.64 4.60
N LEU A 84 4.48 -1.21 5.75
CA LEU A 84 4.63 0.18 6.15
C LEU A 84 6.10 0.47 6.43
N ASP A 85 6.74 1.21 5.52
CA ASP A 85 8.12 1.67 5.66
C ASP A 85 8.18 2.98 6.44
N VAL A 86 8.73 2.93 7.66
CA VAL A 86 8.86 4.06 8.60
C VAL A 86 10.31 4.52 8.63
N MET A 87 10.55 5.77 8.21
CA MET A 87 11.89 6.37 8.14
C MET A 87 11.91 7.68 8.93
N ASP A 88 12.99 7.94 9.68
CA ASP A 88 13.13 9.11 10.58
C ASP A 88 14.04 10.23 10.04
N GLY A 89 14.53 10.12 8.82
CA GLY A 89 15.48 11.06 8.22
C GLY A 89 16.92 10.97 8.76
N HIS A 90 17.18 10.14 9.78
CA HIS A 90 18.48 10.01 10.43
C HIS A 90 19.15 8.68 10.07
N PHE A 91 18.44 7.57 10.26
CA PHE A 91 18.93 6.24 9.88
C PHE A 91 18.94 6.08 8.36
N VAL A 92 17.88 6.56 7.71
CA VAL A 92 17.75 6.66 6.25
C VAL A 92 17.50 8.13 5.90
N PRO A 93 18.10 8.69 4.84
CA PRO A 93 17.95 10.10 4.48
C PRO A 93 16.59 10.42 3.81
N ASN A 94 15.50 9.93 4.39
CA ASN A 94 14.13 10.18 3.98
C ASN A 94 13.19 10.16 5.20
N LEU A 95 12.07 10.88 5.13
CA LEU A 95 11.06 10.96 6.19
C LEU A 95 9.72 10.53 5.60
N THR A 96 9.13 9.45 6.11
CA THR A 96 7.93 8.85 5.49
C THR A 96 6.68 9.12 6.30
N MET A 97 6.42 8.34 7.34
CA MET A 97 5.14 8.33 8.05
C MET A 97 5.31 7.88 9.51
N GLY A 98 4.39 8.32 10.35
CA GLY A 98 4.35 7.96 11.76
C GLY A 98 3.17 7.04 12.13
N PRO A 99 2.98 6.80 13.44
CA PRO A 99 1.91 5.95 13.97
C PRO A 99 0.50 6.37 13.54
N ASP A 100 0.27 7.67 13.29
CA ASP A 100 -1.04 8.17 12.86
C ASP A 100 -1.44 7.68 11.47
N MET A 101 -0.47 7.47 10.57
CA MET A 101 -0.74 6.86 9.27
C MET A 101 -1.13 5.39 9.44
N CYS A 102 -0.40 4.64 10.27
CA CYS A 102 -0.76 3.27 10.61
C CYS A 102 -2.19 3.18 11.18
N ARG A 103 -2.56 4.11 12.07
CA ARG A 103 -3.91 4.20 12.63
C ARG A 103 -4.97 4.49 11.56
N ALA A 104 -4.68 5.37 10.61
CA ALA A 104 -5.58 5.67 9.50
C ALA A 104 -5.78 4.44 8.59
N VAL A 105 -4.70 3.72 8.26
CA VAL A 105 -4.76 2.48 7.47
C VAL A 105 -5.53 1.40 8.23
N ARG A 106 -5.29 1.20 9.52
CA ARG A 106 -6.06 0.26 10.35
C ARG A 106 -7.56 0.57 10.34
N ARG A 107 -7.95 1.85 10.40
CA ARG A 107 -9.38 2.25 10.30
C ARG A 107 -9.96 1.97 8.92
N ALA A 108 -9.18 2.18 7.87
CA ALA A 108 -9.62 1.95 6.49
C ALA A 108 -9.70 0.45 6.13
N CYS A 109 -8.84 -0.36 6.73
CA CYS A 109 -8.68 -1.80 6.49
C CYS A 109 -8.58 -2.56 7.84
N PRO A 110 -9.70 -2.74 8.57
CA PRO A 110 -9.69 -3.29 9.93
C PRO A 110 -9.11 -4.70 10.05
N ASP A 111 -9.27 -5.52 9.01
CA ASP A 111 -8.84 -6.92 9.00
C ASP A 111 -7.49 -7.15 8.32
N ALA A 112 -6.84 -6.09 7.82
CA ALA A 112 -5.54 -6.24 7.15
C ALA A 112 -4.43 -6.55 8.17
N PHE A 113 -3.48 -7.39 7.79
CA PHE A 113 -2.24 -7.52 8.53
C PHE A 113 -1.33 -6.34 8.21
N LEU A 114 -0.91 -5.59 9.23
CA LEU A 114 -0.04 -4.43 9.09
C LEU A 114 1.37 -4.79 9.56
N ASP A 115 2.29 -4.89 8.60
CA ASP A 115 3.71 -5.13 8.82
C ASP A 115 4.45 -3.80 8.79
N VAL A 116 5.03 -3.41 9.92
CA VAL A 116 5.71 -2.12 10.09
C VAL A 116 7.22 -2.36 10.13
N HIS A 117 7.92 -1.73 9.20
CA HIS A 117 9.36 -1.76 9.09
C HIS A 117 9.97 -0.44 9.56
N LEU A 118 10.62 -0.50 10.72
CA LEU A 118 11.24 0.64 11.40
C LEU A 118 12.68 0.81 10.92
N MET A 119 12.86 1.68 9.94
CA MET A 119 14.15 2.22 9.50
C MET A 119 14.46 3.51 10.26
N VAL A 120 14.64 3.38 11.58
CA VAL A 120 14.83 4.50 12.50
C VAL A 120 16.01 4.27 13.43
N THR A 121 16.57 5.35 13.95
CA THR A 121 17.78 5.32 14.80
C THR A 121 17.52 4.72 16.18
N ASP A 122 16.36 4.97 16.77
CA ASP A 122 15.95 4.41 18.06
C ASP A 122 14.57 3.75 17.95
N PRO A 123 14.50 2.47 17.54
CA PRO A 123 13.23 1.79 17.31
C PRO A 123 12.44 1.58 18.61
N GLY A 124 13.10 1.55 19.78
CA GLY A 124 12.45 1.34 21.07
C GLY A 124 11.35 2.37 21.36
N GLN A 125 11.56 3.62 20.94
CA GLN A 125 10.58 4.70 21.10
C GLN A 125 9.33 4.53 20.22
N TYR A 126 9.41 3.75 19.15
CA TYR A 126 8.35 3.60 18.15
C TYR A 126 7.53 2.32 18.32
N ILE A 127 8.06 1.29 18.98
CA ILE A 127 7.39 -0.01 19.17
C ILE A 127 5.99 0.16 19.79
N GLU A 128 5.90 0.78 20.97
CA GLU A 128 4.61 0.92 21.68
C GLU A 128 3.62 1.83 20.91
N PRO A 129 4.00 3.01 20.38
CA PRO A 129 3.12 3.81 19.55
C PRO A 129 2.55 3.07 18.33
N PHE A 130 3.37 2.31 17.59
CA PHE A 130 2.88 1.54 16.43
C PHE A 130 2.04 0.33 16.83
N ALA A 131 2.37 -0.36 17.91
CA ALA A 131 1.52 -1.41 18.47
C ALA A 131 0.13 -0.86 18.82
N LYS A 132 0.06 0.31 19.49
CA LYS A 132 -1.19 1.02 19.80
C LYS A 132 -1.91 1.58 18.56
N ALA A 133 -1.20 1.80 17.46
CA ALA A 133 -1.80 2.20 16.19
C ALA A 133 -2.44 1.01 15.46
N GLY A 134 -2.12 -0.22 15.86
CA GLY A 134 -2.65 -1.46 15.30
C GLY A 134 -1.69 -2.20 14.39
N ALA A 135 -0.37 -1.99 14.53
CA ALA A 135 0.63 -2.84 13.87
C ALA A 135 0.52 -4.30 14.36
N ASN A 136 0.65 -5.26 13.45
CA ASN A 136 0.66 -6.68 13.80
C ASN A 136 2.08 -7.24 13.92
N HIS A 137 3.00 -6.68 13.14
CA HIS A 137 4.39 -7.07 13.09
C HIS A 137 5.27 -5.82 13.03
N LEU A 138 6.37 -5.85 13.76
CA LEU A 138 7.31 -4.76 13.88
C LEU A 138 8.70 -5.34 13.61
N THR A 139 9.34 -4.83 12.57
CA THR A 139 10.72 -5.16 12.21
C THR A 139 11.57 -3.92 12.33
N PHE A 140 12.85 -4.10 12.62
CA PHE A 140 13.83 -3.03 12.69
C PHE A 140 15.21 -3.57 12.32
N HIS A 141 16.11 -2.64 12.04
CA HIS A 141 17.48 -2.95 11.68
C HIS A 141 18.31 -3.37 12.90
N ILE A 142 19.03 -4.48 12.82
CA ILE A 142 19.88 -4.95 13.93
C ILE A 142 21.03 -3.97 14.21
N GLU A 143 21.41 -3.18 13.20
CA GLU A 143 22.44 -2.15 13.24
C GLU A 143 22.14 -1.03 14.24
N VAL A 144 20.86 -0.79 14.53
CA VAL A 144 20.41 0.22 15.50
C VAL A 144 20.08 -0.37 16.88
N ALA A 145 20.18 -1.69 17.05
CA ALA A 145 19.89 -2.32 18.32
C ALA A 145 21.05 -2.08 19.31
N PRO A 146 20.81 -1.42 20.47
CA PRO A 146 21.88 -1.12 21.41
C PRO A 146 22.45 -2.38 22.09
N THR A 147 21.68 -3.47 22.18
CA THR A 147 22.13 -4.76 22.72
C THR A 147 21.15 -5.89 22.38
N ARG A 148 21.63 -7.14 22.21
CA ARG A 148 20.81 -8.34 21.92
C ARG A 148 19.68 -8.61 22.94
N GLU A 149 19.80 -8.09 24.15
CA GLU A 149 18.83 -8.26 25.24
C GLU A 149 17.52 -7.50 24.99
N ALA A 150 17.58 -6.34 24.32
CA ALA A 150 16.41 -5.56 23.94
C ALA A 150 15.54 -6.25 22.88
N ILE A 151 16.10 -7.24 22.16
CA ILE A 151 15.43 -7.96 21.06
C ILE A 151 14.51 -9.08 21.57
N ARG A 152 14.56 -9.42 22.87
CA ARG A 152 13.85 -10.59 23.45
C ARG A 152 12.60 -10.27 24.28
N ALA A 153 12.23 -8.99 24.41
CA ALA A 153 11.03 -8.57 25.12
C ALA A 153 9.78 -8.65 24.22
#